data_AF-A0A0A9YNM6-F1
#
_entry.id   AF-A0A0A9YNM6-F1
#
_cell.length_a   1.000
_cell.length_b   1.000
_cell.length_c   1.000
_cell.angle_alpha   90.00
_cell.angle_beta   90.00
_cell.angle_gamma   90.00
#
_symmetry.space_group_name_H-M   'P 1'
#
loop_
_entity.id
_entity.type
_entity.pdbx_description
1 polymer ?
#
loop_
_entity_poly.entity_id
_entity_poly.type
_entity_poly.pdbx_seq_one_letter_code
_entity_poly.pdbx_strand_id
1 'polypeptide(L)'
;MLDTTCSNLLRIRQYLWYLLVCAIKPKALITVDSDDAIVQIPVRIGQRVDTVGQPGNPRGITGFQTLTTPLLIGPAQAAEIATDDYELVVPNTPLYGTVVIQNHEK
;
A
#
# COMPACT_ATOMS: atom_id res chain seq x y z
N MET A 1 -14.98 -33.82 15.97
CA MET A 1 -14.29 -34.00 17.27
C MET A 1 -12.79 -33.73 17.10
N LEU A 2 -12.41 -32.55 16.59
CA LEU A 2 -11.00 -32.09 16.50
C LEU A 2 -10.84 -30.58 16.76
N ASP A 3 -11.89 -29.86 17.19
CA ASP A 3 -11.87 -28.38 17.26
C ASP A 3 -11.66 -27.77 18.66
N THR A 4 -11.63 -28.56 19.74
CA THR A 4 -11.55 -28.01 21.11
C THR A 4 -10.15 -28.04 21.72
N THR A 5 -9.22 -28.83 21.19
CA THR A 5 -7.81 -28.85 21.64
C THR A 5 -7.00 -27.68 21.09
N CYS A 6 -7.29 -27.24 19.86
CA CYS A 6 -6.58 -26.13 19.22
C CYS A 6 -6.96 -24.76 19.82
N SER A 7 -8.23 -24.55 20.21
CA SER A 7 -8.68 -23.31 20.85
C SER A 7 -8.03 -23.04 22.22
N ASN A 8 -7.66 -24.09 22.95
CA ASN A 8 -6.96 -23.97 24.23
C ASN A 8 -5.48 -23.59 24.10
N LEU A 9 -4.87 -23.78 22.94
CA LEU A 9 -3.43 -23.55 22.75
C LEU A 9 -3.08 -22.05 22.83
N LEU A 10 -3.95 -21.21 22.28
CA LEU A 10 -3.88 -19.74 22.38
C LEU A 10 -4.20 -19.22 23.79
N ARG A 11 -4.99 -19.96 24.58
CA ARG A 11 -5.34 -19.61 25.96
C ARG A 11 -4.27 -20.00 26.96
N ILE A 12 -3.62 -21.15 26.76
CA ILE A 12 -2.54 -21.67 27.62
C ILE A 12 -1.24 -20.91 27.40
N ARG A 13 -0.99 -20.46 26.16
CA ARG A 13 0.25 -19.77 25.77
C ARG A 13 -0.04 -18.33 25.34
N GLN A 14 -0.48 -17.51 26.29
CA GLN A 14 -0.85 -16.11 26.05
C GLN A 14 0.27 -15.26 25.40
N TYR A 15 1.54 -15.64 25.58
CA TYR A 15 2.68 -14.99 24.91
C TYR A 15 2.62 -15.08 23.38
N LEU A 16 1.95 -16.10 22.81
CA LEU A 16 1.80 -16.23 21.36
C LEU A 16 0.96 -15.10 20.77
N TRP A 17 -0.03 -14.57 21.51
CA TRP A 17 -0.82 -13.41 21.07
C TRP A 17 0.06 -12.17 20.94
N TYR A 18 0.95 -11.94 21.90
CA TYR A 18 1.88 -10.81 21.83
C TYR A 18 2.82 -10.91 20.63
N LEU A 19 3.31 -12.12 20.32
CA LEU A 19 4.12 -12.35 19.13
C LEU A 19 3.33 -12.16 17.83
N LEU A 20 2.08 -12.64 17.79
CA LEU A 20 1.20 -12.49 16.62
C LEU A 20 0.87 -11.02 16.35
N VAL A 21 0.50 -10.26 17.38
CA VAL A 21 0.14 -8.83 17.26
C VAL A 21 1.32 -8.02 16.75
N CYS A 22 2.55 -8.29 17.21
CA CYS A 22 3.76 -7.64 16.70
C CYS A 22 4.08 -8.01 15.23
N ALA A 23 3.58 -9.15 14.74
CA ALA A 23 3.78 -9.58 13.37
C ALA A 23 2.77 -8.96 12.38
N ILE A 24 1.62 -8.47 12.86
CA ILE A 24 0.61 -7.83 12.02
C ILE A 24 1.12 -6.44 11.61
N LYS A 25 1.48 -6.30 10.33
CA LYS A 25 1.83 -5.01 9.71
C LYS A 25 0.77 -4.61 8.67
N PRO A 26 0.07 -3.48 8.86
CA PRO A 26 -0.85 -2.99 7.85
C PRO A 26 -0.09 -2.44 6.64
N LYS A 27 -0.68 -2.55 5.45
CA LYS A 27 -0.21 -1.83 4.26
C LYS A 27 -0.69 -0.39 4.32
N ALA A 28 0.07 0.48 4.99
CA ALA A 28 -0.18 1.92 4.99
C ALA A 28 0.55 2.58 3.82
N LEU A 29 -0.01 3.63 3.23
CA LEU A 29 0.64 4.49 2.25
C LEU A 29 0.66 5.93 2.78
N ILE A 30 1.86 6.47 2.91
CA ILE A 30 2.13 7.84 3.36
C ILE A 30 3.10 8.45 2.37
N THR A 31 2.77 9.62 1.86
CA THR A 31 3.61 10.38 0.93
C THR A 31 4.34 11.49 1.69
N VAL A 32 5.64 11.56 1.46
CA VAL A 32 6.55 12.49 2.13
C VAL A 32 7.33 13.25 1.06
N ASP A 33 7.47 14.56 1.23
CA ASP A 33 8.25 15.41 0.35
C ASP A 33 9.76 15.29 0.65
N SER A 34 10.59 15.91 -0.20
CA SER A 34 12.04 16.00 0.00
C SER A 34 12.44 16.73 1.28
N ASP A 35 11.57 17.62 1.79
CA ASP A 35 11.74 18.35 3.05
C ASP A 35 11.15 17.61 4.27
N ASP A 36 10.91 16.29 4.15
CA ASP A 36 10.30 15.42 5.17
C ASP A 36 8.88 15.84 5.63
N ALA A 37 8.23 16.74 4.89
CA ALA A 37 6.85 17.14 5.14
C ALA A 37 5.87 16.09 4.61
N ILE A 38 4.80 15.81 5.37
CA ILE A 38 3.72 14.93 4.91
C ILE A 38 2.86 15.72 3.92
N VAL A 39 2.80 15.25 2.67
CA VAL A 39 2.03 15.88 1.59
C VAL A 39 0.88 14.97 1.19
N GLN A 40 -0.31 15.54 1.04
CA GLN A 40 -1.51 14.80 0.63
C GLN A 40 -1.63 14.82 -0.89
N ILE A 41 -1.60 13.64 -1.52
CA ILE A 41 -1.57 13.50 -2.98
C ILE A 41 -2.69 12.55 -3.40
N PRO A 42 -3.36 12.82 -4.53
CA PRO A 42 -4.31 11.88 -5.10
C PRO A 42 -3.59 10.64 -5.65
N VAL A 43 -4.01 9.48 -5.18
CA VAL A 43 -3.50 8.16 -5.56
C VAL A 43 -4.66 7.32 -6.06
N ARG A 44 -4.44 6.61 -7.17
CA ARG A 44 -5.37 5.63 -7.74
C ARG A 44 -5.12 4.28 -7.09
N ILE A 45 -6.16 3.68 -6.54
CA ILE A 45 -6.08 2.37 -5.89
C ILE A 45 -7.04 1.41 -6.57
N GLY A 46 -6.55 0.24 -6.94
CA GLY A 46 -7.35 -0.77 -7.62
C GLY A 46 -6.64 -2.11 -7.73
N GLN A 47 -7.14 -2.97 -8.60
CA GLN A 47 -6.54 -4.26 -8.86
C GLN A 47 -5.34 -4.12 -9.78
N ARG A 48 -4.22 -4.78 -9.44
CA ARG A 48 -3.03 -4.79 -10.29
C ARG A 48 -3.26 -5.67 -11.52
N VAL A 49 -2.90 -5.16 -12.69
CA VAL A 49 -3.00 -5.82 -13.99
C VAL A 49 -1.67 -5.68 -14.72
N ASP A 50 -1.32 -6.68 -15.52
CA ASP A 50 -0.13 -6.62 -16.37
C ASP A 50 -0.35 -5.59 -17.50
N THR A 51 0.67 -4.77 -17.75
CA THR A 51 0.66 -3.73 -18.77
C THR A 51 0.89 -4.29 -20.18
N VAL A 52 1.38 -5.54 -20.30
CA VAL A 52 1.65 -6.16 -21.60
C VAL A 52 0.35 -6.38 -22.38
N GLY A 53 0.23 -5.75 -23.55
CA GLY A 53 -0.90 -5.92 -24.47
C GLY A 53 -2.04 -4.91 -24.33
N GLN A 54 -1.92 -3.92 -23.43
CA GLN A 54 -2.87 -2.81 -23.34
C GLN A 54 -2.53 -1.70 -24.35
N PRO A 55 -3.48 -1.21 -25.16
CA PRO A 55 -3.25 -0.12 -26.10
C PRO A 55 -3.15 1.25 -25.38
N GLY A 56 -2.26 2.13 -25.84
CA GLY A 56 -2.15 3.52 -25.36
C GLY A 56 -1.03 3.72 -24.32
N ASN A 57 -1.33 4.47 -23.25
CA ASN A 57 -0.45 4.62 -22.09
C ASN A 57 -0.92 3.65 -20.99
N PRO A 58 -0.43 2.40 -20.99
CA PRO A 58 -0.95 1.36 -20.11
C PRO A 58 -0.58 1.68 -18.66
N ARG A 59 -1.59 1.75 -17.79
CA ARG A 59 -1.41 1.85 -16.33
C ARG A 59 -1.57 0.47 -15.72
N GLY A 60 -0.83 0.16 -14.66
CA GLY A 60 -0.79 -1.17 -14.05
C GLY A 60 -2.00 -1.46 -13.17
N ILE A 61 -3.02 -0.58 -13.12
CA ILE A 61 -4.19 -0.71 -12.26
C ILE A 61 -5.50 -0.61 -13.07
N THR A 62 -6.44 -1.49 -12.75
CA THR A 62 -7.83 -1.45 -13.25
C THR A 62 -8.84 -1.31 -12.10
N GLY A 63 -10.06 -0.85 -12.44
CA GLY A 63 -11.15 -0.69 -11.47
C GLY A 63 -10.81 0.24 -10.31
N PHE A 64 -10.15 1.36 -10.61
CA PHE A 64 -9.54 2.22 -9.60
C PHE A 64 -10.51 3.24 -8.99
N GLN A 65 -10.19 3.65 -7.76
CA GLN A 65 -10.74 4.82 -7.11
C GLN A 65 -9.61 5.80 -6.81
N THR A 66 -9.87 7.10 -6.98
CA THR A 66 -8.90 8.15 -6.60
C THR A 66 -9.18 8.56 -5.17
N LEU A 67 -8.22 8.28 -4.28
CA LEU A 67 -8.26 8.66 -2.87
C LEU A 67 -7.04 9.50 -2.53
N THR A 68 -7.11 10.30 -1.48
CA THR A 68 -5.98 11.12 -1.01
C THR A 68 -5.19 10.40 0.08
N THR A 69 -3.86 10.45 0.02
CA THR A 69 -2.97 9.97 1.08
C THR A 69 -3.05 10.88 2.32
N PRO A 70 -2.89 10.36 3.55
CA PRO A 70 -2.48 9.01 3.93
C PRO A 70 -3.65 8.00 4.03
N LEU A 71 -3.43 6.76 3.59
CA LEU A 71 -4.48 5.74 3.51
C LEU A 71 -3.96 4.31 3.74
N LEU A 72 -4.87 3.37 3.97
CA LEU A 72 -4.56 1.94 4.04
C LEU A 72 -4.95 1.24 2.74
N ILE A 73 -4.03 0.45 2.19
CA ILE A 73 -4.24 -0.31 0.95
C ILE A 73 -4.70 -1.73 1.30
N GLY A 74 -5.74 -2.21 0.62
CA GLY A 74 -6.20 -3.58 0.76
C GLY A 74 -5.15 -4.62 0.35
N PRO A 75 -5.23 -5.86 0.84
CA PRO A 75 -4.21 -6.88 0.60
C PRO A 75 -3.97 -7.19 -0.88
N ALA A 76 -5.03 -7.18 -1.69
CA ALA A 76 -5.02 -7.45 -3.13
C ALA A 76 -5.07 -6.18 -4.01
N GLN A 77 -4.86 -5.00 -3.40
CA GLN A 77 -4.88 -3.73 -4.10
C GLN A 77 -3.45 -3.22 -4.33
N ALA A 78 -3.27 -2.52 -5.45
CA ALA A 78 -2.10 -1.73 -5.74
C ALA A 78 -2.48 -0.25 -5.79
N ALA A 79 -1.50 0.60 -5.54
CA ALA A 79 -1.61 2.05 -5.62
C ALA A 79 -0.69 2.56 -6.73
N GLU A 80 -1.14 3.58 -7.46
CA GLU A 80 -0.39 4.37 -8.44
C GLU A 80 -0.71 5.86 -8.25
N ILE A 81 0.26 6.75 -8.46
CA ILE A 81 0.02 8.20 -8.37
C ILE A 81 -0.95 8.63 -9.47
N ALA A 82 -1.92 9.49 -9.15
CA ALA A 82 -2.98 9.87 -10.09
C ALA A 82 -2.55 10.95 -11.10
N THR A 83 -1.57 11.77 -10.73
CA THR A 83 -1.11 12.97 -11.44
C THR A 83 0.35 12.79 -11.87
N ASP A 84 0.72 13.31 -13.04
CA ASP A 84 2.09 13.22 -13.57
C ASP A 84 3.03 14.31 -12.99
N ASP A 85 2.53 15.22 -12.15
CA ASP A 85 3.31 16.30 -11.51
C ASP A 85 4.25 15.78 -10.40
N TYR A 86 3.97 14.58 -9.87
CA TYR A 86 4.73 13.98 -8.79
C TYR A 86 5.41 12.71 -9.27
N GLU A 87 6.73 12.66 -9.13
CA GLU A 87 7.51 11.47 -9.43
C GLU A 87 8.07 10.84 -8.16
N LEU A 88 8.30 9.54 -8.25
CA LEU A 88 8.96 8.77 -7.19
C LEU A 88 10.46 8.98 -7.27
N VAL A 89 11.10 9.28 -6.12
CA VAL A 89 12.56 9.38 -6.03
C VAL A 89 13.24 8.09 -6.53
N VAL A 90 12.65 6.95 -6.19
CA VAL A 90 13.10 5.65 -6.68
C VAL A 90 12.10 5.15 -7.73
N PRO A 91 12.50 5.08 -9.00
CA PRO A 91 11.60 4.64 -10.06
C PRO A 91 11.19 3.18 -9.86
N ASN A 92 9.96 2.85 -10.24
CA ASN A 92 9.38 1.51 -10.21
C ASN A 92 9.23 0.85 -8.82
N THR A 93 9.31 1.62 -7.72
CA THR A 93 9.00 1.07 -6.41
C THR A 93 7.48 0.91 -6.21
N PRO A 94 7.01 -0.20 -5.65
CA PRO A 94 5.61 -0.36 -5.31
C PRO A 94 5.22 0.62 -4.19
N LEU A 95 4.07 1.27 -4.36
CA LEU A 95 3.56 2.29 -3.43
C LEU A 95 3.00 1.69 -2.14
N TYR A 96 3.89 1.34 -1.22
CA TYR A 96 3.56 0.90 0.14
C TYR A 96 4.55 1.48 1.15
N GLY A 97 4.06 1.76 2.35
CA GLY A 97 4.82 2.37 3.43
C GLY A 97 4.94 3.88 3.25
N THR A 98 6.07 4.42 3.69
CA THR A 98 6.47 5.80 3.48
C THR A 98 7.17 5.91 2.13
N VAL A 99 6.63 6.75 1.26
CA VAL A 99 7.14 6.96 -0.09
C VAL A 99 7.57 8.41 -0.22
N VAL A 100 8.82 8.61 -0.65
CA VAL A 100 9.34 9.95 -0.94
C VAL A 100 9.00 10.31 -2.37
N ILE A 101 8.39 11.48 -2.52
CA ILE A 101 8.02 12.07 -3.81
C ILE A 101 8.86 13.30 -4.08
N GLN A 102 9.11 13.57 -5.35
CA GLN A 102 9.67 14.83 -5.84
C GLN A 102 8.62 15.53 -6.69
N ASN A 103 8.44 16.83 -6.43
CA ASN A 103 7.62 17.67 -7.28
C ASN A 103 8.40 18.00 -8.55
N HIS A 104 7.84 17.64 -9.70
CA HIS A 104 8.43 17.94 -10.98
C HIS A 104 7.94 19.32 -11.45
N GLU A 105 8.25 20.37 -10.68
CA GLU A 105 8.03 21.74 -11.16
C GLU A 105 8.99 22.00 -12.33
N LYS A 106 8.41 22.23 -13.51
CA LYS A 106 9.13 22.70 -14.70
C LYS A 106 9.49 24.16 -14.60
#